data_AF-A0A0N7FTX2-F1
#
_entry.id   AF-A0A0N7FTX2-F1
#
_cell.length_a   1.000
_cell.length_b   1.000
_cell.length_c   1.000
_cell.angle_alpha   90.00
_cell.angle_beta   90.00
_cell.angle_gamma   90.00
#
_symmetry.space_group_name_H-M   'P 1'
#
loop_
_entity.id
_entity.type
_entity.pdbx_description
1 polymer ?
#
loop_
_entity_poly.entity_id
_entity_poly.type
_entity_poly.pdbx_seq_one_letter_code
_entity_poly.pdbx_strand_id
1 'polypeptide(L)'
;MADDQPHGATTPGDEEDASDDSSPETDATQHDHHAHDKTELGVGIVTVTSSRSLDADPSGDAIESALSGAGHGVVTRELVRDSRDVIQSVVDNLVGRSDVDLVVTTGGTGVSPSDVTVEAVGPLFEKDLPGFGEVFRSLSYEEIGTKVVGTRTTAGIANGVPVFALPGSENAVTLATEEIILPEASHLAGLATRGREEDEH
;
A
#
# COMPACT_ATOMS: atom_id res chain seq x y z
N MET A 1 -23.46 80.99 26.91
CA MET A 1 -22.33 80.30 26.27
C MET A 1 -22.81 80.00 24.86
N ALA A 2 -22.35 80.82 23.92
CA ALA A 2 -22.62 80.82 22.48
C ALA A 2 -22.04 79.53 21.87
N ASP A 3 -22.71 78.77 21.00
CA ASP A 3 -23.13 78.96 19.59
C ASP A 3 -22.40 77.90 18.72
N ASP A 4 -23.04 77.56 17.60
CA ASP A 4 -22.43 77.14 16.33
C ASP A 4 -22.07 75.64 16.09
N GLN A 5 -22.97 74.95 15.38
CA GLN A 5 -22.58 74.13 14.20
C GLN A 5 -22.32 75.09 13.02
N PRO A 6 -21.52 74.81 11.94
CA PRO A 6 -21.66 73.60 11.09
C PRO A 6 -20.50 73.20 10.11
N HIS A 7 -20.78 72.16 9.29
CA HIS A 7 -20.32 71.85 7.90
C HIS A 7 -18.87 71.41 7.56
N GLY A 8 -18.78 70.44 6.63
CA GLY A 8 -17.67 70.35 5.64
C GLY A 8 -17.29 68.93 5.19
N ALA A 9 -17.64 68.55 3.96
CA ALA A 9 -17.22 67.34 3.26
C ALA A 9 -15.76 67.41 2.75
N THR A 10 -15.18 66.27 2.34
CA THR A 10 -14.43 65.99 1.07
C THR A 10 -13.33 64.93 1.26
N THR A 11 -13.45 63.78 0.56
CA THR A 11 -12.39 62.81 0.15
C THR A 11 -11.59 63.45 -1.01
N PRO A 12 -10.30 63.17 -1.33
CA PRO A 12 -9.66 61.85 -1.36
C PRO A 12 -8.13 61.82 -1.05
N GLY A 13 -7.55 60.62 -1.04
CA GLY A 13 -6.10 60.43 -1.02
C GLY A 13 -5.73 58.96 -1.20
N ASP A 14 -5.28 58.63 -2.41
CA ASP A 14 -4.59 57.39 -2.77
C ASP A 14 -3.28 57.26 -1.97
N GLU A 15 -3.08 56.11 -1.32
CA GLU A 15 -1.74 55.66 -0.92
C GLU A 15 -1.60 54.19 -1.32
N GLU A 16 -0.94 54.00 -2.46
CA GLU A 16 -0.28 52.76 -2.85
C GLU A 16 0.86 52.53 -1.86
N ASP A 17 0.82 51.45 -1.07
CA ASP A 17 1.98 50.99 -0.32
C ASP A 17 2.39 49.61 -0.81
N ALA A 18 3.53 49.61 -1.48
CA ALA A 18 4.23 48.46 -1.99
C ALA A 18 5.01 47.80 -0.84
N SER A 19 4.61 46.61 -0.44
CA SER A 19 5.46 45.72 0.34
C SER A 19 5.84 44.51 -0.51
N ASP A 20 7.00 44.65 -1.14
CA ASP A 20 7.83 43.60 -1.73
C ASP A 20 8.28 42.65 -0.60
N ASP A 21 7.59 41.51 -0.47
CA ASP A 21 8.00 40.40 0.40
C ASP A 21 8.49 39.26 -0.49
N SER A 22 9.78 39.33 -0.82
CA SER A 22 10.54 38.26 -1.48
C SER A 22 10.77 37.12 -0.49
N SER A 23 9.77 36.25 -0.36
CA SER A 23 9.96 34.92 0.22
C SER A 23 10.91 34.10 -0.68
N PRO A 24 11.96 33.49 -0.12
CA PRO A 24 12.89 32.70 -0.91
C PRO A 24 12.17 31.46 -1.47
N GLU A 25 12.21 31.33 -2.78
CA GLU A 25 11.82 30.13 -3.51
C GLU A 25 12.60 28.95 -2.95
N THR A 26 11.94 28.11 -2.15
CA THR A 26 12.43 26.77 -1.91
C THR A 26 12.26 26.01 -3.22
N ASP A 27 13.32 26.00 -4.01
CA ASP A 27 13.54 25.02 -5.07
C ASP A 27 13.60 23.63 -4.41
N ALA A 28 12.42 23.12 -4.07
CA ALA A 28 12.22 21.73 -3.76
C ALA A 28 12.36 21.02 -5.10
N THR A 29 13.60 20.68 -5.43
CA THR A 29 13.92 19.73 -6.48
C THR A 29 13.13 18.46 -6.13
N GLN A 30 11.95 18.29 -6.74
CA GLN A 30 11.27 17.00 -6.81
C GLN A 30 12.22 16.13 -7.62
N HIS A 31 13.11 15.43 -6.90
CA HIS A 31 13.82 14.32 -7.48
C HIS A 31 12.73 13.37 -7.99
N ASP A 32 12.71 13.15 -9.31
CA ASP A 32 11.72 12.33 -9.98
C ASP A 32 11.95 10.86 -9.59
N HIS A 33 11.50 10.48 -8.39
CA HIS A 33 11.68 9.16 -7.79
C HIS A 33 10.93 8.07 -8.58
N HIS A 34 10.03 8.45 -9.50
CA HIS A 34 9.13 7.59 -10.27
C HIS A 34 9.69 7.14 -11.63
N ALA A 35 10.91 7.55 -12.01
CA ALA A 35 11.50 7.21 -13.31
C ALA A 35 11.67 5.70 -13.57
N HIS A 36 11.41 4.84 -12.58
CA HIS A 36 11.61 3.39 -12.67
C HIS A 36 10.38 2.58 -12.23
N ASP A 37 9.22 3.22 -12.13
CA ASP A 37 8.00 2.51 -11.74
C ASP A 37 7.60 1.56 -12.87
N LYS A 38 7.25 0.32 -12.53
CA LYS A 38 6.71 -0.63 -13.51
C LYS A 38 5.31 -0.16 -13.92
N THR A 39 5.09 -0.02 -15.22
CA THR A 39 3.81 0.44 -15.80
C THR A 39 2.69 -0.59 -15.66
N GLU A 40 3.03 -1.88 -15.69
CA GLU A 40 2.10 -2.99 -15.48
C GLU A 40 2.80 -4.03 -14.60
N LEU A 41 2.02 -4.72 -13.76
CA LEU A 41 2.52 -5.75 -12.84
C LEU A 41 1.80 -7.06 -13.13
N GLY A 42 2.54 -8.16 -13.16
CA GLY A 42 1.98 -9.50 -13.01
C GLY A 42 1.74 -9.81 -11.53
N VAL A 43 0.51 -10.13 -11.15
CA VAL A 43 0.11 -10.32 -9.76
C VAL A 43 -0.23 -11.78 -9.48
N GLY A 44 0.39 -12.34 -8.44
CA GLY A 44 -0.03 -13.59 -7.81
C GLY A 44 -0.86 -13.35 -6.57
N ILE A 45 -2.09 -13.90 -6.53
CA ILE A 45 -2.98 -13.82 -5.36
C ILE A 45 -3.02 -15.18 -4.67
N VAL A 46 -2.81 -15.20 -3.34
CA VAL A 46 -2.86 -16.43 -2.53
C VAL A 46 -3.90 -16.29 -1.42
N THR A 47 -5.02 -16.97 -1.57
CA THR A 47 -6.07 -17.02 -0.54
C THR A 47 -5.80 -18.20 0.38
N VAL A 48 -5.61 -17.91 1.67
CA VAL A 48 -5.36 -18.90 2.72
C VAL A 48 -6.65 -19.13 3.52
N THR A 49 -7.14 -20.37 3.54
CA THR A 49 -8.37 -20.73 4.24
C THR A 49 -8.23 -22.01 5.07
N SER A 50 -8.94 -22.04 6.19
CA SER A 50 -9.14 -23.22 7.03
C SER A 50 -10.34 -24.07 6.59
N SER A 51 -11.23 -23.54 5.74
CA SER A 51 -12.38 -24.30 5.23
C SER A 51 -11.94 -25.37 4.23
N ARG A 52 -12.61 -26.52 4.24
CA ARG A 52 -12.40 -27.59 3.26
C ARG A 52 -13.22 -27.38 1.98
N SER A 53 -14.16 -26.44 2.00
CA SER A 53 -14.96 -26.00 0.88
C SER A 53 -14.22 -24.89 0.13
N LEU A 54 -14.25 -24.96 -1.20
CA LEU A 54 -14.13 -23.77 -2.04
C LEU A 54 -15.39 -22.92 -1.79
N ASP A 55 -15.46 -22.28 -0.63
CA ASP A 55 -16.39 -21.19 -0.43
C ASP A 55 -15.99 -20.06 -1.38
N ALA A 56 -16.93 -19.17 -1.73
CA ALA A 56 -16.61 -17.99 -2.51
C ALA A 56 -15.36 -17.30 -1.92
N ASP A 57 -14.49 -16.79 -2.79
CA ASP A 57 -13.25 -16.10 -2.42
C ASP A 57 -13.42 -14.58 -2.62
N PRO A 58 -14.32 -13.91 -1.87
CA PRO A 58 -14.61 -12.50 -2.09
C PRO A 58 -13.39 -11.62 -1.79
N SER A 59 -12.50 -12.06 -0.90
CA SER A 59 -11.25 -11.35 -0.61
C SER A 59 -10.29 -11.41 -1.81
N GLY A 60 -10.08 -12.59 -2.40
CA GLY A 60 -9.32 -12.70 -3.64
C GLY A 60 -9.96 -11.94 -4.80
N ASP A 61 -11.30 -11.97 -4.90
CA ASP A 61 -12.05 -11.24 -5.93
C ASP A 61 -11.90 -9.71 -5.75
N ALA A 62 -11.89 -9.20 -4.52
CA ALA A 62 -11.66 -7.78 -4.22
C ALA A 62 -10.25 -7.35 -4.62
N ILE A 63 -9.23 -8.16 -4.33
CA ILE A 63 -7.83 -7.88 -4.75
C ILE A 63 -7.74 -7.83 -6.27
N GLU A 64 -8.28 -8.84 -6.95
CA GLU A 64 -8.26 -8.91 -8.42
C GLU A 64 -8.98 -7.72 -9.03
N SER A 65 -10.18 -7.39 -8.55
CA SER A 65 -10.95 -6.26 -9.06
C SER A 65 -10.21 -4.93 -8.90
N ALA A 66 -9.59 -4.69 -7.74
CA ALA A 66 -8.85 -3.45 -7.50
C ALA A 66 -7.59 -3.35 -8.39
N LEU A 67 -6.78 -4.41 -8.44
CA LEU A 67 -5.52 -4.41 -9.19
C LEU A 67 -5.74 -4.39 -10.71
N SER A 68 -6.70 -5.18 -11.22
CA SER A 68 -7.05 -5.13 -12.64
C SER A 68 -7.78 -3.84 -13.03
N GLY A 69 -8.55 -3.25 -12.13
CA GLY A 69 -9.13 -1.91 -12.32
C GLY A 69 -8.06 -0.81 -12.49
N ALA A 70 -6.89 -0.99 -11.88
CA ALA A 70 -5.74 -0.11 -12.03
C ALA A 70 -4.83 -0.46 -13.22
N GLY A 71 -5.15 -1.50 -13.99
CA GLY A 71 -4.40 -1.91 -15.18
C GLY A 71 -3.31 -2.96 -14.93
N HIS A 72 -3.26 -3.60 -13.75
CA HIS A 72 -2.36 -4.72 -13.48
C HIS A 72 -2.98 -6.07 -13.86
N GLY A 73 -2.15 -7.03 -14.29
CA GLY A 73 -2.59 -8.36 -14.72
C GLY A 73 -2.50 -9.39 -13.60
N VAL A 74 -3.62 -10.00 -13.20
CA VAL A 74 -3.59 -11.16 -12.29
C VAL A 74 -3.18 -12.40 -13.09
N VAL A 75 -1.93 -12.85 -12.92
CA VAL A 75 -1.37 -13.98 -13.68
C VAL A 75 -1.66 -15.32 -13.03
N THR A 76 -1.97 -15.33 -11.74
CA THR A 76 -2.28 -16.57 -11.01
C THR A 76 -3.07 -16.29 -9.73
N ARG A 77 -3.99 -17.20 -9.42
CA ARG A 77 -4.72 -17.25 -8.15
C ARG A 77 -4.57 -18.64 -7.56
N GLU A 78 -4.17 -18.71 -6.31
CA GLU A 78 -3.98 -19.94 -5.56
C GLU A 78 -4.87 -19.93 -4.31
N LEU A 79 -5.57 -21.03 -4.06
CA LEU A 79 -6.32 -21.22 -2.82
C LEU A 79 -5.69 -22.35 -2.03
N VAL A 80 -5.14 -22.01 -0.87
CA VAL A 80 -4.31 -22.92 -0.06
C VAL A 80 -4.87 -23.08 1.34
N ARG A 81 -4.47 -24.18 1.99
CA ARG A 81 -4.79 -24.40 3.41
C ARG A 81 -3.89 -23.57 4.33
N ASP A 82 -4.41 -23.26 5.51
CA ASP A 82 -3.67 -22.76 6.68
C ASP A 82 -2.58 -23.75 7.14
N SER A 83 -1.51 -23.85 6.36
CA SER A 83 -0.34 -24.67 6.63
C SER A 83 0.89 -23.87 6.28
N ARG A 84 1.77 -23.68 7.26
CA ARG A 84 2.98 -22.89 7.11
C ARG A 84 3.82 -23.32 5.90
N ASP A 85 4.07 -24.62 5.76
CA ASP A 85 4.89 -25.16 4.68
C ASP A 85 4.23 -24.97 3.30
N VAL A 86 2.90 -25.07 3.24
CA VAL A 86 2.16 -24.86 1.98
C VAL A 86 2.20 -23.41 1.56
N ILE A 87 1.85 -22.49 2.47
CA ILE A 87 1.87 -21.04 2.22
C ILE A 87 3.27 -20.61 1.80
N GLN A 88 4.29 -21.01 2.58
CA GLN A 88 5.68 -20.66 2.30
C GLN A 88 6.13 -21.20 0.94
N SER A 89 5.82 -22.45 0.61
CA SER A 89 6.19 -23.04 -0.69
C SER A 89 5.49 -22.35 -1.86
N VAL A 90 4.20 -22.00 -1.73
CA VAL A 90 3.48 -21.30 -2.80
C VAL A 90 4.08 -19.91 -3.01
N VAL A 91 4.27 -19.13 -1.95
CA VAL A 91 4.84 -17.78 -2.06
C VAL A 91 6.27 -17.83 -2.64
N ASP A 92 7.12 -18.74 -2.17
CA ASP A 92 8.49 -18.93 -2.68
C ASP A 92 8.51 -19.27 -4.18
N ASN A 93 7.63 -20.17 -4.62
CA ASN A 93 7.48 -20.48 -6.05
C ASN A 93 6.99 -19.27 -6.86
N LEU A 94 6.04 -18.49 -6.32
CA LEU A 94 5.49 -17.33 -7.02
C LEU A 94 6.54 -16.24 -7.21
N VAL A 95 7.31 -15.89 -6.19
CA VAL A 95 8.35 -14.86 -6.30
C VAL A 95 9.53 -15.29 -7.18
N GLY A 96 9.64 -16.59 -7.51
CA GLY A 96 10.60 -17.13 -8.47
C GLY A 96 10.15 -17.10 -9.92
N ARG A 97 8.88 -16.77 -10.20
CA ARG A 97 8.34 -16.73 -11.57
C ARG A 97 8.66 -15.42 -12.25
N SER A 98 9.02 -15.49 -13.54
CA SER A 98 9.32 -14.31 -14.36
C SER A 98 8.09 -13.47 -14.74
N ASP A 99 6.87 -14.00 -14.55
CA ASP A 99 5.61 -13.31 -14.81
C ASP A 99 4.94 -12.75 -13.55
N VAL A 100 5.62 -12.80 -12.40
CA VAL A 100 5.12 -12.31 -11.12
C VAL A 100 5.99 -11.16 -10.61
N ASP A 101 5.41 -9.97 -10.54
CA ASP A 101 6.01 -8.75 -10.02
C ASP A 101 5.46 -8.35 -8.64
N LEU A 102 4.36 -8.95 -8.20
CA LEU A 102 3.70 -8.69 -6.92
C LEU A 102 3.02 -9.95 -6.40
N VAL A 103 3.16 -10.25 -5.11
CA VAL A 103 2.37 -11.29 -4.43
C VAL A 103 1.53 -10.69 -3.33
N VAL A 104 0.23 -10.99 -3.33
CA VAL A 104 -0.70 -10.61 -2.26
C VAL A 104 -1.34 -11.86 -1.69
N THR A 105 -1.13 -12.11 -0.39
CA THR A 105 -1.83 -13.18 0.33
C THR A 105 -2.97 -12.58 1.14
N THR A 106 -4.05 -13.34 1.34
CA THR A 106 -5.15 -12.96 2.22
C THR A 106 -5.61 -14.14 3.07
N GLY A 107 -5.85 -13.91 4.36
CA GLY A 107 -6.27 -14.95 5.31
C GLY A 107 -5.12 -15.58 6.12
N GLY A 108 -5.49 -16.33 7.16
CA GLY A 108 -4.54 -17.03 8.04
C GLY A 108 -3.63 -16.12 8.88
N THR A 109 -3.99 -14.85 9.08
CA THR A 109 -3.20 -13.88 9.87
C THR A 109 -3.74 -13.62 11.29
N GLY A 110 -4.80 -14.31 11.71
CA GLY A 110 -5.36 -14.13 13.06
C GLY A 110 -4.42 -14.56 14.20
N VAL A 111 -4.98 -14.65 15.40
CA VAL A 111 -4.25 -15.07 16.62
C VAL A 111 -4.50 -16.52 17.00
N SER A 112 -5.26 -17.27 16.19
CA SER A 112 -5.53 -18.69 16.44
C SER A 112 -4.29 -19.52 16.12
N PRO A 113 -4.13 -20.72 16.70
CA PRO A 113 -2.97 -21.57 16.41
C PRO A 113 -2.83 -22.00 14.95
N SER A 114 -3.91 -21.94 14.16
CA SER A 114 -3.89 -22.21 12.72
C SER A 114 -3.49 -21.00 11.88
N ASP A 115 -3.55 -19.80 12.43
CA ASP A 115 -3.21 -18.56 11.73
C ASP A 115 -1.68 -18.40 11.67
N VAL A 116 -1.10 -18.84 10.55
CA VAL A 116 0.36 -18.96 10.37
C VAL A 116 0.89 -18.22 9.15
N THR A 117 0.07 -17.43 8.45
CA THR A 117 0.49 -16.75 7.21
C THR A 117 1.67 -15.82 7.45
N VAL A 118 1.65 -15.00 8.51
CA VAL A 118 2.76 -14.08 8.85
C VAL A 118 4.06 -14.86 9.14
N GLU A 119 3.98 -15.95 9.89
CA GLU A 119 5.09 -16.86 10.20
C GLU A 119 5.61 -17.66 9.00
N ALA A 120 4.78 -17.83 7.97
CA ALA A 120 5.13 -18.52 6.73
C ALA A 120 5.86 -17.60 5.76
N VAL A 121 5.39 -16.36 5.59
CA VAL A 121 5.97 -15.42 4.62
C VAL A 121 7.18 -14.67 5.15
N GLY A 122 7.21 -14.33 6.45
CA GLY A 122 8.31 -13.56 7.05
C GLY A 122 9.71 -14.10 6.77
N PRO A 123 9.96 -15.41 6.90
CA PRO A 123 11.27 -16.01 6.61
C PRO A 123 11.72 -15.92 5.14
N LEU A 124 10.83 -15.58 4.20
CA LEU A 124 11.16 -15.40 2.79
C LEU A 124 11.68 -14.00 2.48
N PHE A 125 11.49 -13.04 3.40
CA PHE A 125 11.85 -11.65 3.15
C PHE A 125 13.36 -11.45 3.23
N GLU A 126 13.93 -10.93 2.13
CA GLU A 126 15.28 -10.37 2.08
C GLU A 126 15.31 -9.02 2.79
N LYS A 127 14.20 -8.28 2.74
CA LYS A 127 13.98 -7.00 3.43
C LYS A 127 12.55 -6.92 3.94
N ASP A 128 12.39 -6.67 5.24
CA ASP A 128 11.08 -6.35 5.81
C ASP A 128 10.62 -4.95 5.42
N LEU A 129 9.31 -4.76 5.22
CA LEU A 129 8.65 -3.48 4.98
C LEU A 129 7.71 -3.15 6.16
N PRO A 130 8.24 -2.83 7.36
CA PRO A 130 7.41 -2.69 8.57
C PRO A 130 6.38 -1.56 8.47
N GLY A 131 6.68 -0.51 7.70
CA GLY A 131 5.79 0.63 7.46
C GLY A 131 4.43 0.23 6.90
N PHE A 132 4.35 -0.85 6.12
CA PHE A 132 3.08 -1.37 5.62
C PHE A 132 2.12 -1.73 6.76
N GLY A 133 2.61 -2.51 7.74
CA GLY A 133 1.78 -2.90 8.88
C GLY A 133 1.45 -1.72 9.80
N GLU A 134 2.37 -0.76 9.93
CA GLU A 134 2.15 0.46 10.72
C GLU A 134 1.03 1.33 10.12
N VAL A 135 1.11 1.63 8.83
CA VAL A 135 0.10 2.41 8.09
C VAL A 135 -1.23 1.67 8.10
N PHE A 136 -1.24 0.38 7.76
CA PHE A 136 -2.46 -0.41 7.74
C PHE A 136 -3.18 -0.42 9.09
N ARG A 137 -2.45 -0.58 10.20
CA ARG A 137 -3.04 -0.54 11.54
C ARG A 137 -3.48 0.87 11.92
N SER A 138 -2.80 1.92 11.47
CA SER A 138 -3.23 3.30 11.69
C SER A 138 -4.59 3.56 11.02
N LEU A 139 -4.73 3.21 9.73
CA LEU A 139 -5.98 3.33 8.99
C LEU A 139 -7.09 2.46 9.60
N SER A 140 -6.76 1.21 9.93
CA SER A 140 -7.72 0.27 10.54
C SER A 140 -8.23 0.76 11.89
N TYR A 141 -7.42 1.48 12.67
CA TYR A 141 -7.84 1.97 13.98
C TYR A 141 -9.05 2.91 13.89
N GLU A 142 -9.19 3.65 12.80
CA GLU A 142 -10.35 4.53 12.57
C GLU A 142 -11.65 3.74 12.39
N GLU A 143 -11.59 2.54 11.80
CA GLU A 143 -12.74 1.68 11.56
C GLU A 143 -13.04 0.72 12.72
N ILE A 144 -12.01 0.05 13.24
CA ILE A 144 -12.16 -1.06 14.21
C ILE A 144 -11.64 -0.76 15.61
N GLY A 145 -11.08 0.43 15.84
CA GLY A 145 -10.56 0.87 17.13
C GLY A 145 -9.52 -0.08 17.71
N THR A 146 -9.60 -0.34 19.02
CA THR A 146 -8.63 -1.19 19.73
C THR A 146 -8.61 -2.64 19.27
N LYS A 147 -9.55 -3.10 18.43
CA LYS A 147 -9.49 -4.44 17.82
C LYS A 147 -8.24 -4.62 16.96
N VAL A 148 -7.65 -3.52 16.48
CA VAL A 148 -6.40 -3.53 15.71
C VAL A 148 -5.23 -4.20 16.45
N VAL A 149 -5.29 -4.31 17.78
CA VAL A 149 -4.31 -5.06 18.58
C VAL A 149 -4.21 -6.53 18.14
N GLY A 150 -5.31 -7.12 17.66
CA GLY A 150 -5.33 -8.49 17.10
C GLY A 150 -5.07 -8.55 15.60
N THR A 151 -4.93 -7.41 14.92
CA THR A 151 -4.71 -7.34 13.47
C THR A 151 -3.25 -7.59 13.17
N ARG A 152 -2.96 -8.71 12.51
CA ARG A 152 -1.62 -9.02 12.03
C ARG A 152 -1.61 -8.96 10.50
N THR A 153 -0.58 -8.30 10.00
CA THR A 153 -0.31 -8.10 8.58
C THR A 153 1.19 -7.87 8.47
N THR A 154 1.80 -8.24 7.35
CA THR A 154 3.23 -8.01 7.12
C THR A 154 3.51 -7.82 5.64
N ALA A 155 4.60 -7.15 5.32
CA ALA A 155 5.10 -7.06 3.96
C ALA A 155 6.63 -7.12 3.95
N GLY A 156 7.17 -7.51 2.80
CA GLY A 156 8.61 -7.60 2.58
C GLY A 156 8.94 -7.75 1.10
N ILE A 157 10.22 -7.63 0.77
CA ILE A 157 10.76 -8.01 -0.53
C ILE A 157 11.30 -9.43 -0.42
N ALA A 158 10.78 -10.34 -1.24
CA ALA A 158 11.26 -11.71 -1.36
C ALA A 158 11.65 -11.97 -2.82
N ASN A 159 12.88 -12.41 -3.05
CA ASN A 159 13.44 -12.59 -4.39
C ASN A 159 13.16 -11.40 -5.33
N GLY A 160 13.38 -10.16 -4.87
CA GLY A 160 13.12 -8.96 -5.68
C GLY A 160 11.64 -8.67 -5.98
N VAL A 161 10.70 -9.39 -5.37
CA VAL A 161 9.25 -9.21 -5.53
C VAL A 161 8.63 -8.72 -4.22
N PRO A 162 7.87 -7.62 -4.20
CA PRO A 162 7.07 -7.24 -3.04
C PRO A 162 5.98 -8.27 -2.73
N VAL A 163 5.90 -8.64 -1.45
CA VAL A 163 4.92 -9.59 -0.90
C VAL A 163 4.14 -8.89 0.22
N PHE A 164 2.81 -8.91 0.15
CA PHE A 164 1.92 -8.37 1.17
C PHE A 164 1.02 -9.47 1.73
N ALA A 165 0.96 -9.62 3.04
CA ALA A 165 0.13 -10.62 3.71
C ALA A 165 -1.00 -9.97 4.52
N LEU A 166 -2.22 -10.04 3.98
CA LEU A 166 -3.40 -9.34 4.46
C LEU A 166 -4.29 -10.20 5.36
N PRO A 167 -5.08 -9.58 6.27
CA PRO A 167 -6.20 -10.26 6.92
C PRO A 167 -7.25 -10.76 5.91
N GLY A 168 -8.01 -11.80 6.29
CA GLY A 168 -8.98 -12.47 5.40
C GLY A 168 -10.37 -11.82 5.30
N SER A 169 -10.57 -10.62 5.84
CA SER A 169 -11.85 -9.90 5.72
C SER A 169 -11.82 -8.96 4.53
N GLU A 170 -12.92 -8.92 3.75
CA GLU A 170 -13.05 -8.06 2.56
C GLU A 170 -12.71 -6.59 2.85
N ASN A 171 -13.23 -5.99 3.93
CA ASN A 171 -12.90 -4.61 4.31
C ASN A 171 -11.39 -4.37 4.48
N ALA A 172 -10.70 -5.27 5.17
CA ALA A 172 -9.26 -5.16 5.40
C ALA A 172 -8.48 -5.27 4.09
N VAL A 173 -8.94 -6.14 3.20
CA VAL A 173 -8.34 -6.36 1.89
C VAL A 173 -8.53 -5.14 1.00
N THR A 174 -9.74 -4.60 0.91
CA THR A 174 -10.04 -3.38 0.16
C THR A 174 -9.20 -2.21 0.68
N LEU A 175 -9.20 -1.99 2.00
CA LEU A 175 -8.42 -0.93 2.63
C LEU A 175 -6.93 -1.04 2.30
N ALA A 176 -6.33 -2.22 2.50
CA ALA A 176 -4.90 -2.41 2.22
C ALA A 176 -4.58 -2.27 0.73
N THR A 177 -5.44 -2.80 -0.14
CA THR A 177 -5.19 -2.81 -1.58
C THR A 177 -5.31 -1.43 -2.18
N GLU A 178 -6.38 -0.70 -1.84
CA GLU A 178 -6.68 0.62 -2.43
C GLU A 178 -5.83 1.73 -1.82
N GLU A 179 -5.67 1.78 -0.49
CA GLU A 179 -5.01 2.90 0.17
C GLU A 179 -3.48 2.74 0.27
N ILE A 180 -2.95 1.53 0.05
CA ILE A 180 -1.53 1.25 0.28
C ILE A 180 -0.87 0.50 -0.87
N ILE A 181 -1.38 -0.66 -1.27
CA ILE A 181 -0.71 -1.50 -2.28
C ILE A 181 -0.76 -0.83 -3.65
N LEU A 182 -1.92 -0.36 -4.10
CA LEU A 182 -2.06 0.29 -5.41
C LEU A 182 -1.12 1.51 -5.57
N PRO A 183 -1.04 2.44 -4.60
CA PRO A 183 -0.09 3.55 -4.69
C PRO A 183 1.39 3.15 -4.75
N GLU A 184 1.77 2.03 -4.10
CA GLU A 184 3.19 1.72 -3.84
C GLU A 184 3.74 0.55 -4.67
N ALA A 185 2.90 -0.37 -5.15
CA ALA A 185 3.35 -1.65 -5.72
C ALA A 185 4.27 -1.48 -6.94
N SER A 186 3.92 -0.60 -7.88
CA SER A 186 4.74 -0.32 -9.06
C SER A 186 6.10 0.24 -8.72
N HIS A 187 6.15 1.13 -7.72
CA HIS A 187 7.37 1.76 -7.25
C HIS A 187 8.28 0.75 -6.54
N LEU A 188 7.70 -0.05 -5.62
CA LEU A 188 8.42 -1.08 -4.88
C LEU A 188 8.95 -2.18 -5.80
N ALA A 189 8.14 -2.65 -6.76
CA ALA A 189 8.55 -3.66 -7.73
C ALA A 189 9.69 -3.13 -8.63
N GLY A 190 9.62 -1.87 -9.06
CA GLY A 190 10.68 -1.23 -9.83
C GLY A 190 11.98 -1.03 -9.04
N LEU A 191 11.89 -0.66 -7.76
CA LEU A 191 13.05 -0.53 -6.87
C LEU A 191 13.73 -1.86 -6.57
N ALA A 192 12.94 -2.92 -6.37
CA ALA A 192 13.45 -4.22 -5.97
C ALA A 192 14.25 -4.94 -7.06
N THR A 193 14.05 -4.61 -8.34
CA THR A 193 14.76 -5.26 -9.47
C THR A 193 16.00 -4.50 -9.98
N ARG A 194 16.24 -3.24 -9.56
CA ARG A 194 17.28 -2.35 -10.14
C ARG A 194 18.71 -2.92 -10.18
N GLY A 195 19.09 -3.83 -9.28
CA GLY A 195 20.44 -4.40 -9.23
C GLY A 195 20.58 -5.78 -9.90
N ARG A 196 19.47 -6.43 -10.27
CA ARG A 196 19.52 -7.79 -10.85
C ARG A 196 19.66 -7.78 -12.36
N GLU A 197 19.12 -6.77 -13.01
CA GLU A 197 19.21 -6.61 -14.47
C GLU A 197 20.63 -6.20 -14.93
N GLU A 198 21.39 -5.54 -14.06
CA GLU A 198 22.78 -5.11 -14.33
C GLU A 198 23.79 -6.28 -14.25
N ASP A 199 23.52 -7.30 -13.44
CA ASP A 199 24.40 -8.47 -13.24
C ASP A 199 24.22 -9.57 -14.33
N GLU A 200 23.20 -9.45 -15.18
CA GLU A 200 22.91 -10.41 -16.27
C GLU A 200 23.55 -10.05 -17.63
N HIS A 201 24.33 -8.96 -17.69
CA HIS A 201 25.07 -8.51 -18.89
C HIS A 201 26.60 -8.66 -18.75
#